data_AF-A0A3M1JRZ5-F1
#
_entry.id   AF-A0A3M1JRZ5-F1
#
_cell.length_a   1.000
_cell.length_b   1.000
_cell.length_c   1.000
_cell.angle_alpha   90.00
_cell.angle_beta   90.00
_cell.angle_gamma   90.00
#
_symmetry.space_group_name_H-M   'P 1'
#
loop_
_entity.id
_entity.type
_entity.pdbx_description
1 polymer ?
#
loop_
_entity_poly.entity_id
_entity_poly.type
_entity_poly.pdbx_seq_one_letter_code
_entity_poly.pdbx_strand_id
1 'polypeptide(L)'
;MTRVSSFGHNQVMLSQLLENQSRLFDGQKQINTGKKTDEFRGLTREAETLLGAKSLKTRTETYLNTIADVKRKLDTNNVYLETIRSAGEDLRQVVIETLGQDQALAFSESLEQAVATALTALNAQVGGVYIFAGQRTDTKPVDADTLADLVAAPSAASLFQNDTNHLKARVNDNVEIRHGVLASEVAQDLLTSLKAIADFDAGAGGPLDGPLTAAQRTFLEGEMANLTAAVDKVQSFVAQNGLRQQRADSIEQELLGTSDFLDVFISDIEDVDLAKAITKVNSDQAALEASYRIVSQLSRLSILDFL
;
A
#
# COMPACT_ATOMS: atom_id res chain seq x y z
N MET A 1 -11.95 -19.46 78.01
CA MET A 1 -11.86 -18.28 77.12
C MET A 1 -11.22 -18.57 75.75
N THR A 2 -11.05 -19.84 75.36
CA THR A 2 -10.37 -20.27 74.11
C THR A 2 -11.27 -20.45 72.89
N ARG A 3 -12.62 -20.38 73.02
CA ARG A 3 -13.55 -20.60 71.89
C ARG A 3 -13.54 -19.47 70.84
N VAL A 4 -13.24 -18.24 71.24
CA VAL A 4 -13.22 -17.08 70.32
C VAL A 4 -11.98 -17.11 69.42
N SER A 5 -10.83 -17.63 69.90
CA SER A 5 -9.62 -17.74 69.08
C SER A 5 -9.70 -18.88 68.06
N SER A 6 -10.36 -19.99 68.37
CA SER A 6 -10.55 -21.13 67.45
C SER A 6 -11.47 -20.81 66.27
N PHE A 7 -12.56 -20.06 66.53
CA PHE A 7 -13.47 -19.63 65.47
C PHE A 7 -12.80 -18.61 64.53
N GLY A 8 -12.08 -17.63 65.09
CA GLY A 8 -11.29 -16.68 64.31
C GLY A 8 -10.21 -17.35 63.45
N HIS A 9 -9.53 -18.38 63.97
CA HIS A 9 -8.53 -19.13 63.22
C HIS A 9 -9.13 -19.89 62.02
N ASN A 10 -10.29 -20.52 62.20
CA ASN A 10 -10.96 -21.27 61.13
C ASN A 10 -11.41 -20.31 60.01
N GLN A 11 -11.95 -19.15 60.38
CA GLN A 11 -12.36 -18.12 59.43
C GLN A 11 -11.18 -17.50 58.67
N VAL A 12 -10.04 -17.27 59.33
CA VAL A 12 -8.80 -16.84 58.66
C VAL A 12 -8.31 -17.92 57.69
N MET A 13 -8.36 -19.20 58.07
CA MET A 13 -7.88 -20.30 57.22
C MET A 13 -8.76 -20.52 55.99
N LEU A 14 -10.09 -20.41 56.13
CA LEU A 14 -11.02 -20.42 55.00
C LEU A 14 -10.80 -19.22 54.09
N SER A 15 -10.57 -18.03 54.66
CA SER A 15 -10.21 -16.84 53.89
C SER A 15 -8.91 -17.06 53.10
N GLN A 16 -7.88 -17.64 53.72
CA GLN A 16 -6.60 -17.93 53.08
C GLN A 16 -6.73 -18.98 51.96
N LEU A 17 -7.60 -19.99 52.15
CA LEU A 17 -7.92 -20.98 51.14
C LEU A 17 -8.61 -20.36 49.92
N LEU A 18 -9.64 -19.54 50.16
CA LEU A 18 -10.35 -18.82 49.11
C LEU A 18 -9.42 -17.86 48.36
N GLU A 19 -8.50 -17.21 49.07
CA GLU A 19 -7.50 -16.32 48.47
C GLU A 19 -6.48 -17.09 47.61
N ASN A 20 -6.01 -18.26 48.06
CA ASN A 20 -5.15 -19.15 47.28
C ASN A 20 -5.86 -19.69 46.04
N GLN A 21 -7.14 -20.08 46.17
CA GLN A 21 -7.95 -20.52 45.05
C GLN A 21 -8.18 -19.40 44.03
N SER A 22 -8.44 -18.18 44.49
CA SER A 22 -8.55 -16.99 43.63
C SER A 22 -7.26 -16.72 42.88
N ARG A 23 -6.11 -16.70 43.56
CA ARG A 23 -4.79 -16.50 42.93
C ARG A 23 -4.51 -17.52 41.83
N LEU A 24 -4.83 -18.79 42.08
CA LEU A 24 -4.64 -19.88 41.14
C LEU A 24 -5.55 -19.73 39.91
N PHE A 25 -6.80 -19.34 40.12
CA PHE A 25 -7.73 -19.04 39.04
C PHE A 25 -7.24 -17.87 38.19
N ASP A 26 -6.79 -16.78 38.82
CA ASP A 26 -6.26 -15.60 38.13
C ASP A 26 -5.00 -15.94 37.32
N GLY A 27 -4.09 -16.72 37.90
CA GLY A 27 -2.88 -17.18 37.20
C GLY A 27 -3.20 -18.10 36.01
N GLN A 28 -4.16 -19.03 36.16
CA GLN A 28 -4.63 -19.86 35.04
C GLN A 28 -5.25 -19.01 33.93
N LYS A 29 -6.01 -17.97 34.31
CA LYS A 29 -6.61 -17.03 33.38
C LYS A 29 -5.54 -16.26 32.60
N GLN A 30 -4.52 -15.73 33.29
CA GLN A 30 -3.37 -15.05 32.67
C GLN A 30 -2.61 -15.96 31.68
N ILE A 31 -2.41 -17.24 32.02
CA ILE A 31 -1.77 -18.21 31.11
C ILE A 31 -2.64 -18.45 29.88
N ASN A 32 -3.96 -18.56 30.05
CA ASN A 32 -4.88 -18.82 28.96
C ASN A 32 -5.06 -17.61 28.03
N THR A 33 -5.08 -16.38 28.56
CA THR A 33 -5.27 -15.16 27.76
C THR A 33 -3.96 -14.56 27.27
N GLY A 34 -2.83 -14.90 27.88
CA GLY A 34 -1.54 -14.27 27.62
C GLY A 34 -1.45 -12.82 28.09
N LYS A 35 -2.47 -12.31 28.78
CA LYS A 35 -2.54 -10.91 29.23
C LYS A 35 -2.34 -10.82 30.75
N LYS A 36 -1.74 -9.73 31.22
CA LYS A 36 -1.53 -9.44 32.65
C LYS A 36 -2.85 -9.25 33.40
N THR A 37 -3.81 -8.58 32.78
CA THR A 37 -5.13 -8.30 33.38
C THR A 37 -6.20 -8.29 32.28
N ASP A 38 -7.37 -8.88 32.54
CA ASP A 38 -8.49 -8.79 31.59
C ASP A 38 -9.32 -7.50 31.76
N GLU A 39 -9.13 -6.78 32.85
CA GLU A 39 -9.84 -5.53 33.14
C GLU A 39 -8.88 -4.35 33.21
N PHE A 40 -9.22 -3.25 32.52
CA PHE A 40 -8.48 -1.99 32.59
C PHE A 40 -8.35 -1.43 34.02
N ARG A 41 -9.22 -1.85 34.95
CA ARG A 41 -9.08 -1.53 36.38
C ARG A 41 -7.76 -2.03 36.98
N GLY A 42 -7.22 -3.15 36.51
CA GLY A 42 -5.93 -3.67 36.92
C GLY A 42 -4.72 -2.87 36.41
N LEU A 43 -4.94 -2.01 35.39
CA LEU A 43 -3.93 -1.17 34.73
C LEU A 43 -4.19 0.32 34.98
N THR A 44 -4.80 0.72 36.10
CA THR A 44 -5.45 2.05 36.26
C THR A 44 -4.58 3.27 35.94
N ARG A 45 -3.25 3.17 36.02
CA ARG A 45 -2.30 4.24 35.64
C ARG A 45 -1.84 4.18 34.17
N GLU A 46 -1.85 3.00 33.57
CA GLU A 46 -1.31 2.72 32.23
C GLU A 46 -2.43 2.53 31.20
N ALA A 47 -3.69 2.41 31.63
CA ALA A 47 -4.84 2.18 30.78
C ALA A 47 -5.07 3.30 29.76
N GLU A 48 -4.91 4.57 30.15
CA GLU A 48 -5.03 5.72 29.23
C GLU A 48 -3.93 5.67 28.16
N THR A 49 -2.69 5.40 28.57
CA THR A 49 -1.53 5.29 27.68
C THR A 49 -1.68 4.09 26.73
N LEU A 50 -2.15 2.95 27.23
CA LEU A 50 -2.43 1.74 26.45
C LEU A 50 -3.51 1.98 25.40
N LEU A 51 -4.61 2.62 25.78
CA LEU A 51 -5.69 2.97 24.86
C LEU A 51 -5.22 3.95 23.79
N GLY A 52 -4.43 4.97 24.18
CA GLY A 52 -3.79 5.89 23.25
C GLY A 52 -2.87 5.17 22.26
N ALA A 53 -2.02 4.26 22.75
CA ALA A 53 -1.11 3.47 21.93
C ALA A 53 -1.87 2.56 20.94
N LYS A 54 -2.92 1.85 21.40
CA LYS A 54 -3.77 1.02 20.54
C LYS A 54 -4.47 1.86 19.46
N SER A 55 -5.04 3.01 19.83
CA SER A 55 -5.67 3.92 18.86
C SER A 55 -4.67 4.45 17.83
N LEU A 56 -3.46 4.81 18.26
CA LEU A 56 -2.41 5.26 17.37
C LEU A 56 -1.96 4.13 16.45
N LYS A 57 -1.83 2.90 16.96
CA LYS A 57 -1.47 1.72 16.17
C LYS A 57 -2.48 1.45 15.06
N THR A 58 -3.78 1.40 15.37
CA THR A 58 -4.82 1.21 14.35
C THR A 58 -4.79 2.30 13.27
N ARG A 59 -4.48 3.54 13.66
CA ARG A 59 -4.30 4.63 12.70
C ARG A 59 -3.07 4.41 11.81
N THR A 60 -1.94 4.01 12.38
CA THR A 60 -0.72 3.66 11.64
C THR A 60 -0.95 2.50 10.67
N GLU A 61 -1.66 1.44 11.09
CA GLU A 61 -2.05 0.32 10.22
C GLU A 61 -2.94 0.77 9.05
N THR A 62 -3.85 1.72 9.29
CA THR A 62 -4.67 2.32 8.22
C THR A 62 -3.82 3.08 7.20
N TYR A 63 -2.81 3.82 7.67
CA TYR A 63 -1.86 4.48 6.78
C TYR A 63 -0.97 3.48 6.02
N LEU A 64 -0.57 2.37 6.64
CA LEU A 64 0.15 1.28 5.96
C LEU A 64 -0.67 0.66 4.82
N ASN A 65 -1.97 0.42 5.04
CA ASN A 65 -2.85 -0.06 3.97
C ASN A 65 -3.01 0.97 2.84
N THR A 66 -3.08 2.26 3.20
CA THR A 66 -3.20 3.35 2.23
C THR A 66 -1.92 3.49 1.39
N ILE A 67 -0.74 3.44 2.01
CA ILE A 67 0.54 3.53 1.29
C ILE A 67 0.74 2.33 0.38
N ALA A 68 0.34 1.12 0.80
CA ALA A 68 0.38 -0.07 -0.05
C ALA A 68 -0.53 0.04 -1.29
N ASP A 69 -1.69 0.69 -1.17
CA ASP A 69 -2.55 0.99 -2.32
C ASP A 69 -1.90 2.03 -3.26
N VAL A 70 -1.32 3.09 -2.70
CA VAL A 70 -0.62 4.11 -3.47
C VAL A 70 0.58 3.51 -4.22
N LYS A 71 1.39 2.68 -3.57
CA LYS A 71 2.53 1.98 -4.18
C LYS A 71 2.08 1.13 -5.37
N ARG A 72 1.06 0.29 -5.20
CA ARG A 72 0.50 -0.53 -6.30
C ARG A 72 0.07 0.34 -7.49
N LYS A 73 -0.57 1.49 -7.24
CA LYS A 73 -0.95 2.44 -8.29
C LYS A 73 0.26 3.08 -8.97
N LEU A 74 1.27 3.51 -8.20
CA LEU A 74 2.50 4.07 -8.75
C LEU A 74 3.28 3.04 -9.58
N ASP A 75 3.33 1.77 -9.15
CA ASP A 75 3.97 0.68 -9.90
C ASP A 75 3.25 0.44 -11.23
N THR A 76 1.91 0.39 -11.17
CA THR A 76 1.08 0.24 -12.36
C THR A 76 1.28 1.41 -13.34
N ASN A 77 1.28 2.66 -12.83
CA ASN A 77 1.59 3.82 -13.64
C ASN A 77 2.95 3.69 -14.31
N ASN A 78 3.97 3.23 -13.57
CA ASN A 78 5.31 3.08 -14.10
C ASN A 78 5.35 2.15 -15.32
N VAL A 79 4.67 0.99 -15.24
CA VAL A 79 4.61 0.02 -16.33
C VAL A 79 4.03 0.65 -17.59
N TYR A 80 2.92 1.38 -17.48
CA TYR A 80 2.29 1.99 -18.64
C TYR A 80 3.03 3.22 -19.16
N LEU A 81 3.64 4.04 -18.28
CA LEU A 81 4.50 5.14 -18.69
C LEU A 81 5.74 4.65 -19.45
N GLU A 82 6.36 3.56 -18.99
CA GLU A 82 7.46 2.92 -19.71
C GLU A 82 7.00 2.36 -21.06
N THR A 83 5.80 1.76 -21.12
CA THR A 83 5.25 1.27 -22.39
C THR A 83 5.03 2.41 -23.39
N ILE A 84 4.48 3.55 -22.94
CA ILE A 84 4.30 4.76 -23.77
C ILE A 84 5.66 5.29 -24.25
N ARG A 85 6.65 5.33 -23.35
CA ARG A 85 8.00 5.79 -23.67
C ARG A 85 8.65 4.89 -24.72
N SER A 86 8.61 3.58 -24.52
CA SER A 86 9.13 2.59 -25.47
C SER A 86 8.48 2.72 -26.83
N ALA A 87 7.16 2.89 -26.92
CA ALA A 87 6.49 3.10 -28.20
C ALA A 87 7.02 4.34 -28.96
N GLY A 88 7.29 5.44 -28.25
CA GLY A 88 7.88 6.64 -28.84
C GLY A 88 9.36 6.46 -29.23
N GLU A 89 10.13 5.74 -28.41
CA GLU A 89 11.54 5.40 -28.69
C GLU A 89 11.69 4.48 -29.89
N ASP A 90 10.84 3.45 -30.00
CA ASP A 90 10.83 2.51 -31.11
C ASP A 90 10.52 3.24 -32.42
N LEU A 91 9.52 4.14 -32.42
CA LEU A 91 9.25 4.97 -33.59
C LEU A 91 10.40 5.91 -33.92
N ARG A 92 11.02 6.53 -32.90
CA ARG A 92 12.18 7.41 -33.10
C ARG A 92 13.32 6.65 -33.77
N GLN A 93 13.59 5.43 -33.32
CA GLN A 93 14.59 4.56 -33.90
C GLN A 93 14.27 4.24 -35.38
N VAL A 94 13.00 3.92 -35.69
CA VAL A 94 12.55 3.70 -37.08
C VAL A 94 12.77 4.93 -37.96
N VAL A 95 12.50 6.15 -37.44
CA VAL A 95 12.76 7.38 -38.20
C VAL A 95 14.28 7.58 -38.41
N ILE A 96 15.12 7.30 -37.42
CA ILE A 96 16.60 7.38 -37.55
C ILE A 96 17.09 6.42 -38.64
N GLU A 97 16.61 5.18 -38.62
CA GLU A 97 16.96 4.16 -39.61
C GLU A 97 16.50 4.55 -41.01
N THR A 98 15.29 5.08 -41.13
CA THR A 98 14.72 5.58 -42.39
C THR A 98 15.55 6.73 -42.97
N LEU A 99 15.94 7.71 -42.14
CA LEU A 99 16.78 8.84 -42.54
C LEU A 99 18.21 8.38 -42.92
N GLY A 100 18.77 7.41 -42.19
CA GLY A 100 20.12 6.90 -42.43
C GLY A 100 20.23 6.01 -43.68
N GLN A 101 19.18 5.25 -43.99
CA GLN A 101 19.11 4.39 -45.18
C GLN A 101 18.57 5.12 -46.42
N ASP A 102 18.07 6.34 -46.24
CA ASP A 102 17.35 7.11 -47.26
C ASP A 102 16.15 6.37 -47.86
N GLN A 103 15.58 5.45 -47.08
CA GLN A 103 14.55 4.53 -47.52
C GLN A 103 13.61 4.21 -46.36
N ALA A 104 12.31 4.42 -46.58
CA ALA A 104 11.26 4.03 -45.66
C ALA A 104 10.87 2.56 -45.93
N LEU A 105 11.40 1.64 -45.12
CA LEU A 105 11.05 0.22 -45.16
C LEU A 105 10.11 -0.11 -44.00
N ALA A 106 8.92 -0.64 -44.29
CA ALA A 106 7.92 -1.01 -43.29
C ALA A 106 7.59 0.12 -42.28
N PHE A 107 7.72 1.38 -42.71
CA PHE A 107 7.52 2.55 -41.85
C PHE A 107 6.07 2.66 -41.39
N SER A 108 5.12 2.45 -42.29
CA SER A 108 3.68 2.48 -41.99
C SER A 108 3.28 1.42 -40.97
N GLU A 109 3.76 0.18 -41.12
CA GLU A 109 3.53 -0.92 -40.16
C GLU A 109 4.10 -0.58 -38.78
N SER A 110 5.31 -0.02 -38.74
CA SER A 110 5.95 0.40 -37.49
C SER A 110 5.19 1.54 -36.81
N LEU A 111 4.69 2.51 -37.59
CA LEU A 111 3.87 3.61 -37.10
C LEU A 111 2.53 3.11 -36.52
N GLU A 112 1.85 2.21 -37.23
CA GLU A 112 0.61 1.58 -36.77
C GLU A 112 0.83 0.84 -35.44
N GLN A 113 1.91 0.07 -35.33
CA GLN A 113 2.26 -0.66 -34.11
C GLN A 113 2.57 0.30 -32.94
N ALA A 114 3.32 1.37 -33.19
CA ALA A 114 3.65 2.38 -32.18
C ALA A 114 2.38 3.09 -31.67
N VAL A 115 1.47 3.47 -32.57
CA VAL A 115 0.19 4.09 -32.21
C VAL A 115 -0.69 3.13 -31.44
N ALA A 116 -0.84 1.88 -31.88
CA ALA A 116 -1.64 0.88 -31.19
C ALA A 116 -1.11 0.61 -29.76
N THR A 117 0.21 0.53 -29.61
CA THR A 117 0.87 0.33 -28.31
C THR A 117 0.66 1.53 -27.39
N ALA A 118 0.84 2.76 -27.89
CA ALA A 118 0.63 3.98 -27.14
C ALA A 118 -0.85 4.14 -26.70
N LEU A 119 -1.81 3.92 -27.59
CA LEU A 119 -3.24 4.01 -27.29
C LEU A 119 -3.67 2.95 -26.28
N THR A 120 -3.18 1.71 -26.41
CA THR A 120 -3.48 0.63 -25.45
C THR A 120 -2.94 0.95 -24.06
N ALA A 121 -1.72 1.49 -23.98
CA ALA A 121 -1.13 1.89 -22.70
C ALA A 121 -1.85 3.10 -22.08
N LEU A 122 -2.29 4.06 -22.91
CA LEU A 122 -3.05 5.23 -22.44
C LEU A 122 -4.46 4.89 -21.98
N ASN A 123 -5.10 3.91 -22.61
CA ASN A 123 -6.43 3.42 -22.25
C ASN A 123 -6.38 2.22 -21.30
N ALA A 124 -5.25 2.00 -20.62
CA ALA A 124 -5.09 0.93 -19.66
C ALA A 124 -6.08 1.03 -18.47
N GLN A 125 -6.56 -0.13 -18.04
CA GLN A 125 -7.50 -0.26 -16.92
C GLN A 125 -6.96 -1.22 -15.86
N VAL A 126 -7.19 -0.87 -14.58
CA VAL A 126 -7.04 -1.80 -13.46
C VAL A 126 -8.37 -1.91 -12.73
N GLY A 127 -8.91 -3.13 -12.65
CA GLY A 127 -10.18 -3.37 -11.97
C GLY A 127 -11.38 -2.64 -12.58
N GLY A 128 -11.35 -2.37 -13.89
CA GLY A 128 -12.41 -1.64 -14.61
C GLY A 128 -12.31 -0.11 -14.51
N VAL A 129 -11.27 0.43 -13.87
CA VAL A 129 -11.02 1.87 -13.75
C VAL A 129 -9.84 2.26 -14.62
N TYR A 130 -10.01 3.31 -15.42
CA TYR A 130 -8.95 3.88 -16.24
C TYR A 130 -7.93 4.64 -15.38
N ILE A 131 -6.65 4.32 -15.59
CA ILE A 131 -5.56 4.81 -14.75
C ILE A 131 -5.22 6.28 -15.06
N PHE A 132 -5.27 6.65 -16.34
CA PHE A 132 -4.88 7.98 -16.82
C PHE A 132 -6.05 8.95 -17.02
N ALA A 133 -7.27 8.56 -16.63
CA ALA A 133 -8.46 9.40 -16.79
C ALA A 133 -8.65 10.44 -15.66
N GLY A 134 -7.80 10.41 -14.62
CA GLY A 134 -7.92 11.29 -13.46
C GLY A 134 -9.08 10.86 -12.55
N GLN A 135 -9.96 11.79 -12.19
CA GLN A 135 -11.15 11.48 -11.37
C GLN A 135 -12.30 10.86 -12.17
N ARG A 136 -12.26 10.92 -13.50
CA ARG A 136 -13.29 10.33 -14.37
C ARG A 136 -12.96 8.86 -14.62
N THR A 137 -13.33 7.99 -13.70
CA THR A 137 -13.02 6.55 -13.78
C THR A 137 -13.77 5.80 -14.88
N ASP A 138 -14.86 6.38 -15.39
CA ASP A 138 -15.86 5.69 -16.23
C ASP A 138 -15.75 6.04 -17.71
N THR A 139 -14.82 6.92 -18.10
CA THR A 139 -14.63 7.35 -19.49
C THR A 139 -13.21 7.04 -19.96
N LYS A 140 -13.09 6.54 -21.21
CA LYS A 140 -11.80 6.33 -21.87
C LYS A 140 -10.96 7.62 -21.80
N PRO A 141 -9.70 7.57 -21.31
CA PRO A 141 -8.79 8.71 -21.31
C PRO A 141 -8.56 9.29 -22.71
N VAL A 142 -8.44 8.41 -23.71
CA VAL A 142 -8.21 8.75 -25.12
C VAL A 142 -9.30 8.11 -25.97
N ASP A 143 -10.05 8.93 -26.70
CA ASP A 143 -11.14 8.50 -27.59
C ASP A 143 -10.62 8.18 -29.00
N ALA A 144 -9.66 7.27 -29.07
CA ALA A 144 -9.10 6.73 -30.31
C ALA A 144 -8.65 5.28 -30.07
N ASP A 145 -9.01 4.38 -30.99
CA ASP A 145 -8.64 2.96 -30.93
C ASP A 145 -7.66 2.58 -32.07
N THR A 146 -7.59 3.35 -33.15
CA THR A 146 -6.76 3.08 -34.33
C THR A 146 -6.00 4.31 -34.86
N LEU A 147 -5.00 4.08 -35.71
CA LEU A 147 -4.29 5.15 -36.44
C LEU A 147 -5.26 6.02 -37.26
N ALA A 148 -6.29 5.40 -37.86
CA ALA A 148 -7.31 6.10 -38.63
C ALA A 148 -8.13 7.08 -37.77
N ASP A 149 -8.42 6.73 -36.51
CA ASP A 149 -9.10 7.63 -35.57
C ASP A 149 -8.23 8.84 -35.22
N LEU A 150 -6.92 8.64 -35.12
CA LEU A 150 -5.94 9.70 -34.89
C LEU A 150 -5.88 10.69 -36.07
N VAL A 151 -5.91 10.18 -37.30
CA VAL A 151 -5.93 11.00 -38.53
C VAL A 151 -7.26 11.76 -38.65
N ALA A 152 -8.37 11.10 -38.34
CA ALA A 152 -9.71 11.71 -38.41
C ALA A 152 -9.95 12.81 -37.36
N ALA A 153 -9.19 12.82 -36.26
CA ALA A 153 -9.32 13.81 -35.21
C ALA A 153 -8.88 15.22 -35.65
N PRO A 154 -9.60 16.30 -35.26
CA PRO A 154 -9.20 17.67 -35.60
C PRO A 154 -7.90 18.10 -34.89
N SER A 155 -7.57 17.49 -33.75
CA SER A 155 -6.29 17.66 -33.06
C SER A 155 -6.00 16.48 -32.12
N ALA A 156 -4.73 16.24 -31.78
CA ALA A 156 -4.40 15.28 -30.73
C ALA A 156 -5.03 15.67 -29.37
N ALA A 157 -5.15 16.98 -29.10
CA ALA A 157 -5.77 17.49 -27.87
C ALA A 157 -7.27 17.14 -27.74
N SER A 158 -8.02 17.08 -28.86
CA SER A 158 -9.45 16.76 -28.84
C SER A 158 -9.77 15.29 -28.54
N LEU A 159 -8.78 14.41 -28.62
CA LEU A 159 -8.93 13.00 -28.31
C LEU A 159 -8.92 12.73 -26.80
N PHE A 160 -8.41 13.66 -26.00
CA PHE A 160 -8.31 13.51 -24.56
C PHE A 160 -9.62 13.89 -23.88
N GLN A 161 -10.21 12.93 -23.14
CA GLN A 161 -11.40 13.16 -22.31
C GLN A 161 -11.10 13.15 -20.81
N ASN A 162 -9.81 13.14 -20.41
CA ASN A 162 -9.40 13.10 -19.01
C ASN A 162 -9.73 14.40 -18.25
N ASP A 163 -9.93 14.28 -16.94
CA ASP A 163 -10.13 15.43 -16.05
C ASP A 163 -8.83 16.23 -15.82
N THR A 164 -8.93 17.41 -15.21
CA THR A 164 -7.81 18.27 -14.80
C THR A 164 -7.27 17.95 -13.41
N ASN A 165 -7.94 17.09 -12.64
CA ASN A 165 -7.57 16.81 -11.25
C ASN A 165 -6.72 15.56 -11.10
N HIS A 166 -5.58 15.69 -10.42
CA HIS A 166 -4.76 14.55 -10.03
C HIS A 166 -5.29 13.87 -8.77
N LEU A 167 -5.29 12.54 -8.76
CA LEU A 167 -5.56 11.76 -7.56
C LEU A 167 -4.43 11.95 -6.53
N LYS A 168 -4.83 12.24 -5.29
CA LYS A 168 -3.96 12.40 -4.13
C LYS A 168 -4.40 11.43 -3.05
N ALA A 169 -3.44 10.87 -2.32
CA ALA A 169 -3.69 10.04 -1.16
C ALA A 169 -2.95 10.63 0.04
N ARG A 170 -3.66 10.74 1.16
CA ARG A 170 -3.08 11.15 2.44
C ARG A 170 -2.46 9.92 3.09
N VAL A 171 -1.14 9.96 3.29
CA VAL A 171 -0.34 8.82 3.77
C VAL A 171 0.18 9.03 5.19
N ASN A 172 0.06 10.24 5.71
CA ASN A 172 0.29 10.59 7.11
C ASN A 172 -0.51 11.86 7.45
N ASP A 173 -0.46 12.33 8.70
CA ASP A 173 -1.19 13.49 9.19
C ASP A 173 -0.85 14.78 8.41
N ASN A 174 0.35 14.88 7.83
CA ASN A 174 0.83 16.06 7.09
C ASN A 174 1.38 15.76 5.69
N VAL A 175 1.27 14.52 5.19
CA VAL A 175 1.88 14.14 3.90
C VAL A 175 0.83 13.58 2.95
N GLU A 176 0.71 14.22 1.79
CA GLU A 176 -0.06 13.74 0.65
C GLU A 176 0.88 13.32 -0.48
N ILE A 177 0.63 12.15 -1.06
CA ILE A 177 1.29 11.67 -2.27
C ILE A 177 0.31 11.82 -3.43
N ARG A 178 0.71 12.61 -4.42
CA ARG A 178 0.05 12.65 -5.74
C ARG A 178 0.42 11.39 -6.50
N HIS A 179 -0.56 10.60 -6.89
CA HIS A 179 -0.36 9.36 -7.65
C HIS A 179 -1.12 9.34 -8.98
N GLY A 180 -2.08 10.26 -9.19
CA GLY A 180 -2.73 10.42 -10.50
C GLY A 180 -1.83 11.10 -11.51
N VAL A 181 -1.63 10.46 -12.66
CA VAL A 181 -1.01 11.03 -13.85
C VAL A 181 -2.09 11.10 -14.94
N LEU A 182 -2.15 12.20 -15.67
CA LEU A 182 -3.19 12.44 -16.68
C LEU A 182 -2.69 12.07 -18.08
N ALA A 183 -3.56 11.47 -18.90
CA ALA A 183 -3.23 11.08 -20.27
C ALA A 183 -2.78 12.29 -21.11
N SER A 184 -3.49 13.42 -21.01
CA SER A 184 -3.15 14.65 -21.75
C SER A 184 -1.79 15.21 -21.37
N GLU A 185 -1.39 15.14 -20.11
CA GLU A 185 -0.11 15.71 -19.68
C GLU A 185 1.08 14.89 -20.18
N VAL A 186 0.93 13.56 -20.23
CA VAL A 186 2.00 12.64 -20.60
C VAL A 186 2.11 12.51 -22.11
N ALA A 187 0.98 12.28 -22.80
CA ALA A 187 1.01 11.78 -24.16
C ALA A 187 0.51 12.77 -25.21
N GLN A 188 0.10 13.99 -24.84
CA GLN A 188 -0.34 14.97 -25.84
C GLN A 188 0.74 15.26 -26.89
N ASP A 189 1.99 15.46 -26.46
CA ASP A 189 3.08 15.79 -27.38
C ASP A 189 3.41 14.59 -28.26
N LEU A 190 3.41 13.38 -27.67
CA LEU A 190 3.63 12.13 -28.40
C LEU A 190 2.52 11.87 -29.43
N LEU A 191 1.24 11.96 -29.04
CA LEU A 191 0.11 11.80 -29.96
C LEU A 191 0.07 12.90 -31.02
N THR A 192 0.54 14.11 -30.71
CA THR A 192 0.66 15.20 -31.70
C THR A 192 1.69 14.84 -32.76
N SER A 193 2.86 14.32 -32.36
CA SER A 193 3.87 13.84 -33.29
C SER A 193 3.40 12.63 -34.10
N LEU A 194 2.79 11.65 -33.44
CA LEU A 194 2.22 10.47 -34.12
C LEU A 194 1.16 10.88 -35.14
N LYS A 195 0.27 11.82 -34.78
CA LYS A 195 -0.73 12.38 -35.70
C LYS A 195 -0.07 13.13 -36.85
N ALA A 196 0.96 13.95 -36.60
CA ALA A 196 1.65 14.70 -37.66
C ALA A 196 2.26 13.76 -38.70
N ILE A 197 2.90 12.68 -38.25
CA ILE A 197 3.47 11.64 -39.13
C ILE A 197 2.34 10.93 -39.89
N ALA A 198 1.26 10.55 -39.22
CA ALA A 198 0.13 9.86 -39.83
C ALA A 198 -0.61 10.74 -40.87
N ASP A 199 -0.82 12.02 -40.57
CA ASP A 199 -1.45 12.98 -41.48
C ASP A 199 -0.55 13.24 -42.71
N PHE A 200 0.77 13.21 -42.53
CA PHE A 200 1.73 13.36 -43.63
C PHE A 200 1.77 12.12 -44.53
N ASP A 201 1.75 10.91 -43.94
CA ASP A 201 1.72 9.63 -44.66
C ASP A 201 0.38 9.41 -45.39
N ALA A 202 -0.74 9.81 -44.79
CA ALA A 202 -2.07 9.77 -45.42
C ALA A 202 -2.31 10.91 -46.43
N GLY A 203 -1.47 11.95 -46.39
CA GLY A 203 -1.60 13.16 -47.20
C GLY A 203 -0.86 13.09 -48.54
N ALA A 204 -0.71 14.25 -49.18
CA ALA A 204 -0.03 14.37 -50.49
C ALA A 204 1.49 14.09 -50.46
N GLY A 205 2.07 13.86 -49.27
CA GLY A 205 3.49 13.57 -49.05
C GLY A 205 3.81 12.09 -48.84
N GLY A 206 2.79 11.23 -48.73
CA GLY A 206 2.95 9.79 -48.58
C GLY A 206 2.64 9.00 -49.88
N PRO A 207 2.72 7.66 -49.83
CA PRO A 207 3.15 6.85 -48.69
C PRO A 207 4.66 6.97 -48.41
N LEU A 208 5.06 6.88 -47.15
CA LEU A 208 6.43 6.62 -46.72
C LEU A 208 6.78 5.17 -47.04
N ASP A 209 6.90 4.86 -48.33
CA ASP A 209 7.25 3.55 -48.86
C ASP A 209 8.35 3.69 -49.91
N GLY A 210 9.49 3.05 -49.68
CA GLY A 210 10.63 3.08 -50.59
C GLY A 210 11.53 4.32 -50.41
N PRO A 211 12.24 4.76 -51.47
CA PRO A 211 13.28 5.79 -51.35
C PRO A 211 12.67 7.15 -50.98
N LEU A 212 13.28 7.85 -50.02
CA LEU A 212 12.76 9.11 -49.52
C LEU A 212 12.92 10.24 -50.55
N THR A 213 11.89 11.06 -50.66
CA THR A 213 11.98 12.35 -51.34
C THR A 213 12.59 13.41 -50.41
N ALA A 214 13.14 14.49 -50.98
CA ALA A 214 13.71 15.59 -50.19
C ALA A 214 12.68 16.21 -49.22
N ALA A 215 11.40 16.27 -49.61
CA ALA A 215 10.33 16.78 -48.75
C ALA A 215 10.04 15.84 -47.57
N GLN A 216 10.02 14.52 -47.81
CA GLN A 216 9.85 13.51 -46.76
C GLN A 216 11.01 13.52 -45.77
N ARG A 217 12.26 13.62 -46.27
CA ARG A 217 13.45 13.75 -45.41
C ARG A 217 13.36 14.98 -44.50
N THR A 218 13.11 16.17 -45.06
CA THR A 218 13.02 17.40 -44.27
C THR A 218 11.89 17.36 -43.24
N PHE A 219 10.76 16.71 -43.57
CA PHE A 219 9.68 16.49 -42.63
C PHE A 219 10.11 15.58 -41.47
N LEU A 220 10.67 14.41 -41.76
CA LEU A 220 11.14 13.46 -40.74
C LEU A 220 12.27 14.03 -39.86
N GLU A 221 13.16 14.84 -40.42
CA GLU A 221 14.21 15.56 -39.66
C GLU A 221 13.60 16.57 -38.67
N GLY A 222 12.57 17.33 -39.10
CA GLY A 222 11.86 18.25 -38.22
C GLY A 222 11.06 17.53 -37.14
N GLU A 223 10.40 16.43 -37.51
CA GLU A 223 9.57 15.67 -36.60
C GLU A 223 10.38 14.85 -35.58
N MET A 224 11.62 14.49 -35.90
CA MET A 224 12.56 13.87 -34.97
C MET A 224 12.76 14.70 -33.70
N ALA A 225 12.84 16.03 -33.83
CA ALA A 225 13.01 16.93 -32.70
C ALA A 225 11.76 16.96 -31.81
N ASN A 226 10.57 16.97 -32.42
CA ASN A 226 9.28 16.92 -31.71
C ASN A 226 9.11 15.58 -30.98
N LEU A 227 9.41 14.47 -31.67
CA LEU A 227 9.32 13.13 -31.11
C LEU A 227 10.30 12.93 -29.95
N THR A 228 11.53 13.45 -30.07
CA THR A 228 12.52 13.42 -28.98
C THR A 228 12.02 14.20 -27.77
N ALA A 229 11.49 15.42 -27.96
CA ALA A 229 10.94 16.21 -26.87
C ALA A 229 9.73 15.52 -26.20
N ALA A 230 8.88 14.86 -26.98
CA ALA A 230 7.76 14.10 -26.47
C ALA A 230 8.21 12.90 -25.61
N VAL A 231 9.20 12.13 -26.08
CA VAL A 231 9.78 11.00 -25.34
C VAL A 231 10.44 11.48 -24.05
N ASP A 232 11.23 12.57 -24.11
CA ASP A 232 11.87 13.17 -22.93
C ASP A 232 10.83 13.63 -21.89
N LYS A 233 9.69 14.16 -22.35
CA LYS A 233 8.58 14.52 -21.48
C LYS A 233 8.01 13.30 -20.77
N VAL A 234 7.74 12.21 -21.48
CA VAL A 234 7.27 10.95 -20.87
C VAL A 234 8.31 10.41 -19.87
N GLN A 235 9.60 10.45 -20.23
CA GLN A 235 10.69 10.08 -19.33
C GLN A 235 10.72 10.93 -18.04
N SER A 236 10.39 12.22 -18.13
CA SER A 236 10.27 13.07 -16.95
C SER A 236 9.14 12.61 -16.01
N PHE A 237 8.04 12.08 -16.55
CA PHE A 237 6.94 11.52 -15.75
C PHE A 237 7.33 10.18 -15.12
N VAL A 238 8.05 9.32 -15.84
CA VAL A 238 8.65 8.10 -15.28
C VAL A 238 9.56 8.44 -14.10
N ALA A 239 10.45 9.41 -14.26
CA ALA A 239 11.36 9.85 -13.21
C ALA A 239 10.62 10.43 -11.99
N GLN A 240 9.60 11.28 -12.22
CA GLN A 240 8.75 11.80 -11.15
C GLN A 240 7.97 10.70 -10.42
N ASN A 241 7.51 9.68 -11.15
CA ASN A 241 6.83 8.52 -10.56
C ASN A 241 7.80 7.69 -9.69
N GLY A 242 9.03 7.46 -10.15
CA GLY A 242 10.08 6.80 -9.35
C GLY A 242 10.41 7.56 -8.06
N LEU A 243 10.52 8.89 -8.10
CA LEU A 243 10.70 9.69 -6.88
C LEU A 243 9.53 9.56 -5.91
N ARG A 244 8.30 9.44 -6.43
CA ARG A 244 7.09 9.22 -5.60
C ARG A 244 7.07 7.83 -4.99
N GLN A 245 7.53 6.80 -5.71
CA GLN A 245 7.71 5.44 -5.18
C GLN A 245 8.72 5.45 -4.04
N GLN A 246 9.91 6.03 -4.25
CA GLN A 246 10.93 6.11 -3.19
C GLN A 246 10.42 6.86 -1.94
N ARG A 247 9.66 7.93 -2.15
CA ARG A 247 9.02 8.65 -1.03
C ARG A 247 7.98 7.77 -0.32
N ALA A 248 7.21 6.99 -1.07
CA ALA A 248 6.24 6.08 -0.50
C ALA A 248 6.91 4.97 0.32
N ASP A 249 8.00 4.39 -0.18
CA ASP A 249 8.81 3.41 0.54
C ASP A 249 9.39 3.98 1.84
N SER A 250 9.91 5.21 1.79
CA SER A 250 10.46 5.88 2.98
C SER A 250 9.39 6.06 4.07
N ILE A 251 8.17 6.45 3.69
CA ILE A 251 7.05 6.63 4.60
C ILE A 251 6.55 5.28 5.13
N GLU A 252 6.49 4.25 4.28
CA GLU A 252 6.13 2.89 4.70
C GLU A 252 7.10 2.37 5.78
N GLN A 253 8.41 2.56 5.59
CA GLN A 253 9.41 2.15 6.59
C GLN A 253 9.26 2.92 7.91
N GLU A 254 8.97 4.22 7.86
CA GLU A 254 8.70 5.03 9.06
C GLU A 254 7.45 4.54 9.81
N LEU A 255 6.38 4.23 9.08
CA LEU A 255 5.13 3.71 9.66
C LEU A 255 5.30 2.31 10.22
N LEU A 256 6.06 1.43 9.55
CA LEU A 256 6.40 0.10 10.05
C LEU A 256 7.18 0.19 11.36
N GLY A 257 8.24 1.02 11.42
CA GLY A 257 8.99 1.23 12.66
C GLY A 257 8.12 1.79 13.80
N THR A 258 7.17 2.66 13.48
CA THR A 258 6.18 3.16 14.45
C THR A 258 5.23 2.05 14.91
N SER A 259 4.74 1.21 14.00
CA SER A 259 3.89 0.07 14.33
C SER A 259 4.61 -0.93 15.23
N ASP A 260 5.84 -1.30 14.89
CA ASP A 260 6.68 -2.23 15.65
C ASP A 260 6.95 -1.69 17.06
N PHE A 261 7.27 -0.41 17.18
CA PHE A 261 7.43 0.24 18.49
C PHE A 261 6.14 0.18 19.32
N LEU A 262 5.00 0.47 18.70
CA LEU A 262 3.70 0.40 19.39
C LEU A 262 3.34 -1.02 19.79
N ASP A 263 3.69 -2.03 18.98
CA ASP A 263 3.48 -3.44 19.32
C ASP A 263 4.29 -3.85 20.54
N VAL A 264 5.58 -3.51 20.59
CA VAL A 264 6.43 -3.75 21.78
C VAL A 264 5.88 -3.00 22.99
N PHE A 265 5.53 -1.73 22.83
CA PHE A 265 5.02 -0.90 23.92
C PHE A 265 3.69 -1.42 24.48
N ILE A 266 2.78 -1.86 23.62
CA ILE A 266 1.51 -2.49 24.01
C ILE A 266 1.77 -3.83 24.71
N SER A 267 2.69 -4.64 24.18
CA SER A 267 3.07 -5.93 24.76
C SER A 267 3.67 -5.75 26.17
N ASP A 268 4.58 -4.80 26.35
CA ASP A 268 5.19 -4.49 27.64
C ASP A 268 4.17 -4.12 28.72
N ILE A 269 3.05 -3.49 28.33
CA ILE A 269 1.98 -3.10 29.25
C ILE A 269 0.98 -4.24 29.46
N GLU A 270 0.55 -4.92 28.39
CA GLU A 270 -0.60 -5.83 28.42
C GLU A 270 -0.24 -7.30 28.56
N ASP A 271 0.92 -7.75 28.07
CA ASP A 271 1.25 -9.17 27.90
C ASP A 271 1.94 -9.75 29.14
N VAL A 272 1.54 -10.95 29.54
CA VAL A 272 2.13 -11.64 30.70
C VAL A 272 3.37 -12.42 30.28
N ASP A 273 4.39 -12.42 31.12
CA ASP A 273 5.49 -13.38 31.01
C ASP A 273 4.95 -14.78 31.37
N LEU A 274 4.67 -15.59 30.35
CA LEU A 274 4.12 -16.93 30.49
C LEU A 274 5.01 -17.85 31.33
N ALA A 275 6.34 -17.74 31.21
CA ALA A 275 7.26 -18.59 31.98
C ALA A 275 7.16 -18.27 33.48
N LYS A 276 7.11 -16.97 33.82
CA LYS A 276 6.90 -16.52 35.20
C LYS A 276 5.49 -16.87 35.70
N ALA A 277 4.46 -16.72 34.87
CA ALA A 277 3.07 -17.03 35.21
C ALA A 277 2.87 -18.54 35.49
N ILE A 278 3.43 -19.42 34.65
CA ILE A 278 3.40 -20.88 34.85
C ILE A 278 4.10 -21.25 36.16
N THR A 279 5.28 -20.68 36.41
CA THR A 279 6.02 -20.92 37.67
C THR A 279 5.20 -20.51 38.89
N LYS A 280 4.53 -19.35 38.80
CA LYS A 280 3.64 -18.85 39.85
C LYS A 280 2.44 -19.77 40.06
N VAL A 281 1.76 -20.21 39.00
CA VAL A 281 0.61 -21.13 39.09
C VAL A 281 1.01 -22.46 39.72
N ASN A 282 2.16 -23.02 39.36
CA ASN A 282 2.66 -24.25 39.98
C ASN A 282 2.95 -24.07 41.48
N SER A 283 3.52 -22.94 41.87
CA SER A 283 3.73 -22.59 43.29
C SER A 283 2.39 -22.41 44.03
N ASP A 284 1.42 -21.73 43.41
CA ASP A 284 0.10 -21.50 44.00
C ASP A 284 -0.71 -22.80 44.11
N GLN A 285 -0.56 -23.74 43.16
CA GLN A 285 -1.11 -25.10 43.23
C GLN A 285 -0.54 -25.86 44.43
N ALA A 286 0.78 -25.88 44.60
CA ALA A 286 1.43 -26.54 45.72
C ALA A 286 1.01 -25.94 47.08
N ALA A 287 0.88 -24.61 47.15
CA ALA A 287 0.41 -23.91 48.34
C ALA A 287 -1.07 -24.22 48.66
N LEU A 288 -1.92 -24.33 47.63
CA LEU A 288 -3.32 -24.70 47.78
C LEU A 288 -3.47 -26.15 48.28
N GLU A 289 -2.71 -27.10 47.71
CA GLU A 289 -2.66 -28.49 48.19
C GLU A 289 -2.20 -28.59 49.65
N ALA A 290 -1.15 -27.83 50.02
CA ALA A 290 -0.69 -27.76 51.40
C ALA A 290 -1.75 -27.17 52.34
N SER A 291 -2.46 -26.12 51.90
CA SER A 291 -3.56 -25.51 52.65
C SER A 291 -4.68 -26.53 52.90
N TYR A 292 -5.07 -27.31 51.88
CA TYR A 292 -6.08 -28.38 52.04
C TYR A 292 -5.63 -29.46 53.03
N ARG A 293 -4.35 -29.85 53.02
CA ARG A 293 -3.81 -30.82 53.99
C ARG A 293 -3.90 -30.30 55.42
N ILE A 294 -3.51 -29.04 55.66
CA ILE A 294 -3.57 -28.39 56.98
C ILE A 294 -5.03 -28.30 57.47
N VAL A 295 -5.95 -27.88 56.59
CA VAL A 295 -7.39 -27.81 56.92
C VAL A 295 -7.93 -29.17 57.30
N SER A 296 -7.56 -30.23 56.55
CA SER A 296 -7.97 -31.61 56.85
C SER A 296 -7.40 -32.16 58.16
N GLN A 297 -6.19 -31.73 58.54
CA GLN A 297 -5.54 -32.14 59.78
C GLN A 297 -6.16 -31.44 60.99
N LEU A 298 -6.49 -30.15 60.86
CA LEU A 298 -7.17 -29.37 61.89
C LEU A 298 -8.64 -29.77 62.07
N SER A 299 -9.34 -30.17 61.00
CA SER A 299 -10.70 -30.71 61.12
C SER A 299 -10.75 -32.04 61.87
N ARG A 300 -9.67 -32.85 61.79
CA ARG A 300 -9.50 -34.10 62.55
C ARG A 300 -9.12 -33.86 64.02
N LEU A 301 -8.42 -32.78 64.35
CA LEU A 301 -8.12 -32.37 65.73
C LEU A 301 -9.31 -31.70 66.45
N SER A 302 -10.51 -31.77 65.85
CA SER A 302 -11.74 -31.29 66.46
C SER A 302 -11.98 -31.96 67.81
N ILE A 303 -12.34 -31.16 68.81
CA ILE A 303 -12.60 -31.52 70.23
C ILE A 303 -13.56 -32.72 70.42
N LEU A 304 -14.27 -33.15 69.37
CA LEU A 304 -15.13 -34.33 69.40
C LEU A 304 -14.37 -35.67 69.54
N ASP A 305 -13.07 -35.72 69.23
CA ASP A 305 -12.25 -36.92 69.48
C ASP A 305 -11.70 -36.98 70.92
N PHE A 306 -11.94 -35.95 71.74
CA PHE A 306 -11.44 -35.85 73.13
C PHE A 306 -12.55 -35.71 74.18
N LEU A 307 -13.81 -35.89 73.80
CA LEU A 307 -14.99 -36.02 74.66
C LEU A 307 -15.58 -37.42 74.52
#